data_AF-A0A9P8E9B5-F1
#
_entry.id   AF-A0A9P8E9B5-F1
#
_cell.length_a   1.000
_cell.length_b   1.000
_cell.length_c   1.000
_cell.angle_alpha   90.00
_cell.angle_beta   90.00
_cell.angle_gamma   90.00
#
_symmetry.space_group_name_H-M   'P 1'
#
loop_
_entity.id
_entity.type
_entity.pdbx_description
1 polymer ?
#
loop_
_entity_poly.entity_id
_entity_poly.type
_entity_poly.pdbx_seq_one_letter_code
_entity_poly.pdbx_strand_id
1 'polypeptide(L)'
;MVRHLVRESKEELVWKWIEQKSRKSARLGPNDRFVWRADAVKALVATQAFVSDHDSLDGAVETFLRAKSSSYSIPLAPARMECAKLLMLPVEKTTLDWDVESKLETPRWPNTSTKLWQQFLDAVETIRGVSEPLKAQLPLYHPEKPDPMPYLKHSQHLAKNPKIVEKMVKKPSITPWIARGRHAEALLRLQGQEKDADWLKQFLQELYTKSEPSRRKEAERKISRRERNGLTGEQG
;
A
#
# COMPACT_ATOMS: atom_id res chain seq x y z
N MET A 1 10.51 -12.58 -15.51
CA MET A 1 11.96 -12.60 -15.24
C MET A 1 12.27 -12.54 -13.74
N VAL A 2 12.05 -11.41 -13.02
CA VAL A 2 12.38 -11.29 -11.57
C VAL A 2 11.74 -12.40 -10.72
N ARG A 3 10.46 -12.72 -10.96
CA ARG A 3 9.76 -13.83 -10.27
C ARG A 3 10.46 -15.19 -10.39
N HIS A 4 10.99 -15.51 -11.57
CA HIS A 4 11.72 -16.78 -11.77
C HIS A 4 13.06 -16.75 -11.07
N LEU A 5 13.77 -15.61 -11.11
CA LEU A 5 15.06 -15.47 -10.44
C LEU A 5 14.95 -15.61 -8.92
N VAL A 6 13.93 -15.04 -8.28
CA VAL A 6 13.73 -15.21 -6.82
C VAL A 6 13.36 -16.66 -6.50
N ARG A 7 12.47 -17.29 -7.28
CA ARG A 7 12.10 -18.71 -7.08
C ARG A 7 13.27 -19.68 -7.24
N GLU A 8 14.26 -19.33 -8.06
CA GLU A 8 15.48 -20.10 -8.25
C GLU A 8 16.62 -19.68 -7.30
N SER A 9 16.35 -18.83 -6.30
CA SER A 9 17.35 -18.28 -5.37
C SER A 9 18.50 -17.53 -6.07
N LYS A 10 18.22 -16.95 -7.24
CA LYS A 10 19.13 -16.17 -8.09
C LYS A 10 18.87 -14.66 -8.00
N GLU A 11 18.25 -14.19 -6.93
CA GLU A 11 17.97 -12.77 -6.67
C GLU A 11 19.23 -11.89 -6.62
N GLU A 12 20.37 -12.45 -6.21
CA GLU A 12 21.66 -11.75 -6.26
C GLU A 12 22.07 -11.33 -7.69
N LEU A 13 21.57 -11.99 -8.74
CA LEU A 13 21.78 -11.52 -10.11
C LEU A 13 21.05 -10.20 -10.37
N VAL A 14 19.86 -10.03 -9.76
CA VAL A 14 19.10 -8.78 -9.84
C VAL A 14 19.80 -7.69 -9.05
N TRP A 15 20.32 -8.00 -7.86
CA TRP A 15 21.11 -7.04 -7.07
C TRP A 15 22.40 -6.62 -7.77
N LYS A 16 23.16 -7.58 -8.32
CA LYS A 16 24.34 -7.28 -9.16
C LYS A 16 23.96 -6.34 -10.30
N TRP A 17 22.83 -6.56 -10.96
CA TRP A 17 22.36 -5.67 -12.01
C TRP A 17 21.98 -4.27 -11.48
N ILE A 18 21.23 -4.17 -10.37
CA ILE A 18 20.88 -2.90 -9.70
C ILE A 18 22.14 -2.09 -9.36
N GLU A 19 23.15 -2.76 -8.84
CA GLU A 19 24.40 -2.19 -8.36
C GLU A 19 25.41 -1.90 -9.50
N GLN A 20 25.13 -2.29 -10.74
CA GLN A 20 25.97 -1.89 -11.86
C GLN A 20 26.04 -0.36 -11.93
N LYS A 21 27.28 0.17 -12.00
CA LYS A 21 27.53 1.59 -12.25
C LYS A 21 26.80 1.99 -13.52
N SER A 22 25.74 2.78 -13.37
CA SER A 22 25.04 3.36 -14.51
C SER A 22 26.05 4.18 -15.32
N ARG A 23 26.35 3.77 -16.55
CA ARG A 23 27.17 4.60 -17.45
C ARG A 23 26.41 5.91 -17.69
N LYS A 24 27.09 7.07 -17.62
CA LYS A 24 26.49 8.35 -17.98
C LYS A 24 26.10 8.27 -19.47
N SER A 25 24.85 7.91 -19.77
CA SER A 25 24.32 8.08 -21.12
C SER A 25 23.94 9.54 -21.27
N ALA A 26 24.59 10.25 -22.18
CA ALA A 26 24.32 11.67 -22.46
C ALA A 26 22.88 11.93 -22.94
N ARG A 27 22.11 10.88 -23.28
CA ARG A 27 20.76 10.97 -23.84
C ARG A 27 19.62 10.76 -22.84
N LEU A 28 19.88 10.31 -21.62
CA LEU A 28 18.83 10.06 -20.62
C LEU A 28 18.86 11.12 -19.54
N GLY A 29 17.69 11.70 -19.26
CA GLY A 29 17.52 12.62 -18.14
C GLY A 29 17.85 11.95 -16.80
N PRO A 30 18.16 12.71 -15.74
CA PRO A 30 18.50 12.17 -14.42
C PRO A 30 17.44 11.21 -13.85
N ASN A 31 16.16 11.47 -14.14
CA ASN A 31 15.05 10.64 -13.66
C ASN A 31 14.97 9.29 -14.38
N ASP A 32 15.04 9.29 -15.72
CA ASP A 32 14.92 8.07 -16.53
C ASP A 32 16.09 7.10 -16.34
N ARG A 33 17.26 7.65 -15.96
CA ARG A 33 18.48 6.89 -15.73
C ARG A 33 18.37 5.85 -14.61
N PHE A 34 17.45 6.03 -13.66
CA PHE A 34 17.31 5.16 -12.49
C PHE A 34 15.95 4.47 -12.39
N VAL A 35 15.04 4.67 -13.37
CA VAL A 35 13.71 4.04 -13.38
C VAL A 35 13.81 2.52 -13.31
N TRP A 36 14.72 1.92 -14.07
CA TRP A 36 14.93 0.46 -14.06
C TRP A 36 15.33 -0.08 -12.68
N ARG A 37 16.10 0.67 -11.88
CA ARG A 37 16.43 0.28 -10.49
C ARG A 37 15.20 0.32 -9.60
N ALA A 38 14.40 1.37 -9.74
CA ALA A 38 13.16 1.52 -8.98
C ALA A 38 12.18 0.38 -9.29
N ASP A 39 12.03 0.04 -10.58
CA ASP A 39 11.18 -1.06 -11.04
C ASP A 39 11.72 -2.42 -10.61
N ALA A 40 13.04 -2.63 -10.68
CA ALA A 40 13.69 -3.86 -10.22
C ALA A 40 13.46 -4.08 -8.72
N VAL A 41 13.71 -3.08 -7.88
CA VAL A 41 13.51 -3.17 -6.43
C VAL A 41 12.04 -3.37 -6.11
N LYS A 42 11.12 -2.63 -6.75
CA LYS A 42 9.68 -2.84 -6.58
C LYS A 42 9.29 -4.28 -6.93
N ALA A 43 9.81 -4.82 -8.04
CA ALA A 43 9.54 -6.18 -8.46
C ALA A 43 10.12 -7.22 -7.49
N LEU A 44 11.30 -6.97 -6.91
CA LEU A 44 11.88 -7.81 -5.86
C LEU A 44 11.00 -7.82 -4.62
N VAL A 45 10.59 -6.65 -4.09
CA VAL A 45 9.68 -6.53 -2.94
C VAL A 45 8.39 -7.31 -3.18
N ALA A 46 7.75 -7.08 -4.33
CA ALA A 46 6.52 -7.78 -4.68
C ALA A 46 6.73 -9.29 -4.82
N THR A 47 7.89 -9.73 -5.32
CA THR A 47 8.16 -11.16 -5.51
C THR A 47 8.43 -11.85 -4.18
N GLN A 48 9.27 -11.27 -3.32
CA GLN A 48 9.56 -11.80 -1.98
C GLN A 48 8.28 -11.99 -1.17
N ALA A 49 7.35 -11.05 -1.27
CA ALA A 49 6.05 -11.15 -0.61
C ALA A 49 5.20 -12.35 -1.04
N PHE A 50 5.39 -12.91 -2.24
CA PHE A 50 4.62 -14.07 -2.72
C PHE A 50 5.43 -15.37 -2.78
N VAL A 51 6.71 -15.31 -2.44
CA VAL A 51 7.58 -16.48 -2.24
C VAL A 51 7.78 -16.75 -0.74
N SER A 52 7.37 -15.84 0.13
CA SER A 52 7.53 -15.99 1.58
C SER A 52 6.89 -17.28 2.09
N ASP A 53 7.71 -18.06 2.79
CA ASP A 53 7.21 -19.14 3.63
C ASP A 53 6.55 -18.55 4.90
N HIS A 54 5.53 -19.22 5.42
CA HIS A 54 4.90 -18.92 6.72
C HIS A 54 4.11 -17.60 6.86
N ASP A 55 3.53 -17.07 5.79
CA ASP A 55 2.69 -15.85 5.84
C ASP A 55 3.41 -14.63 6.51
N SER A 56 4.68 -14.43 6.17
CA SER A 56 5.50 -13.30 6.65
C SER A 56 5.99 -12.40 5.51
N LEU A 57 6.03 -11.08 5.72
CA LEU A 57 6.61 -10.13 4.76
C LEU A 57 8.08 -9.78 5.01
N ASP A 58 8.76 -10.49 5.91
CA ASP A 58 10.11 -10.14 6.33
C ASP A 58 11.07 -9.97 5.15
N GLY A 59 11.12 -10.94 4.22
CA GLY A 59 11.97 -10.84 3.02
C GLY A 59 11.65 -9.66 2.11
N ALA A 60 10.37 -9.25 2.03
CA ALA A 60 9.97 -8.07 1.27
C ALA A 60 10.40 -6.76 1.96
N VAL A 61 10.27 -6.70 3.29
CA VAL A 61 10.71 -5.56 4.10
C VAL A 61 12.23 -5.44 4.09
N GLU A 62 12.96 -6.54 4.27
CA GLU A 62 14.43 -6.60 4.19
C GLU A 62 14.94 -6.16 2.82
N THR A 63 14.29 -6.60 1.74
CA THR A 63 14.61 -6.16 0.37
C THR A 63 14.49 -4.64 0.24
N PHE A 64 13.43 -4.04 0.78
CA PHE A 64 13.27 -2.60 0.79
C PHE A 64 14.36 -1.91 1.64
N LEU A 65 14.66 -2.44 2.82
CA LEU A 65 15.69 -1.88 3.71
C LEU A 65 17.09 -1.97 3.10
N ARG A 66 17.43 -3.07 2.42
CA ARG A 66 18.67 -3.21 1.62
C ARG A 66 18.75 -2.17 0.51
N ALA A 67 17.65 -1.93 -0.21
CA ALA A 67 17.63 -0.87 -1.22
C ALA A 67 17.81 0.53 -0.59
N LYS A 68 17.26 0.76 0.61
CA LYS A 68 17.40 2.03 1.34
C LYS A 68 18.82 2.27 1.83
N SER A 69 19.52 1.23 2.29
CA SER A 69 20.92 1.32 2.76
C SER A 69 21.94 1.29 1.61
N SER A 70 21.50 1.09 0.37
CA SER A 70 22.37 1.04 -0.79
C SER A 70 23.10 2.37 -1.00
N SER A 71 24.41 2.29 -1.29
CA SER A 71 25.21 3.44 -1.72
C SER A 71 24.88 3.91 -3.14
N TYR A 72 24.11 3.12 -3.89
CA TYR A 72 23.65 3.47 -5.23
C TYR A 72 22.38 4.30 -5.17
N SER A 73 22.27 5.31 -6.05
CA SER A 73 21.02 6.07 -6.19
C SER A 73 19.91 5.15 -6.72
N ILE A 74 18.96 4.83 -5.85
CA ILE A 74 17.76 4.04 -6.12
C ILE A 74 16.53 4.90 -5.76
N PRO A 75 15.63 5.19 -6.72
CA PRO A 75 14.36 5.83 -6.41
C PRO A 75 13.46 4.86 -5.62
N LEU A 76 13.33 5.07 -4.32
CA LEU A 76 12.63 4.14 -3.42
C LEU A 76 11.11 4.31 -3.40
N ALA A 77 10.57 5.38 -4.00
CA ALA A 77 9.13 5.66 -3.91
C ALA A 77 8.24 4.50 -4.42
N PRO A 78 8.52 3.86 -5.57
CA PRO A 78 7.72 2.73 -6.04
C PRO A 78 7.77 1.52 -5.10
N ALA A 79 8.97 1.15 -4.63
CA ALA A 79 9.16 0.03 -3.70
C ALA A 79 8.51 0.30 -2.33
N ARG A 80 8.62 1.52 -1.81
CA ARG A 80 7.97 1.96 -0.57
C ARG A 80 6.45 1.82 -0.66
N MET A 81 5.85 2.31 -1.74
CA MET A 81 4.40 2.22 -1.95
C MET A 81 3.94 0.77 -2.08
N GLU A 82 4.75 -0.09 -2.71
CA GLU A 82 4.44 -1.51 -2.84
C GLU A 82 4.50 -2.23 -1.49
N CYS A 83 5.60 -2.05 -0.74
CA CYS A 83 5.78 -2.62 0.58
C CYS A 83 4.65 -2.19 1.53
N ALA A 84 4.34 -0.89 1.58
CA ALA A 84 3.24 -0.35 2.39
C ALA A 84 1.88 -0.96 2.02
N LYS A 85 1.59 -1.16 0.73
CA LYS A 85 0.34 -1.81 0.30
C LYS A 85 0.27 -3.27 0.75
N LEU A 86 1.38 -3.99 0.68
CA LEU A 86 1.45 -5.40 1.08
C LEU A 86 1.21 -5.56 2.58
N LEU A 87 1.76 -4.67 3.40
CA LEU A 87 1.61 -4.75 4.85
C LEU A 87 0.22 -4.33 5.34
N MET A 88 -0.47 -3.48 4.58
CA MET A 88 -1.88 -3.11 4.81
C MET A 88 -2.85 -3.98 4.01
N LEU A 89 -2.41 -5.13 3.48
CA LEU A 89 -3.26 -6.01 2.68
C LEU A 89 -4.02 -6.95 3.63
N PRO A 90 -5.35 -6.92 3.67
CA PRO A 90 -6.11 -7.89 4.45
C PRO A 90 -6.16 -9.27 3.78
N VAL A 91 -6.42 -10.32 4.56
CA VAL A 91 -6.66 -11.69 4.07
C VAL A 91 -7.86 -11.70 3.12
N GLU A 92 -8.97 -11.12 3.58
CA GLU A 92 -10.21 -10.97 2.83
C GLU A 92 -10.38 -9.52 2.39
N LYS A 93 -10.86 -9.32 1.16
CA LYS A 93 -11.17 -7.97 0.70
C LYS A 93 -12.42 -7.47 1.43
N THR A 94 -12.26 -6.39 2.17
CA THR A 94 -13.38 -5.66 2.76
C THR A 94 -14.36 -5.23 1.67
N THR A 95 -15.55 -5.80 1.68
CA THR A 95 -16.66 -5.34 0.85
C THR A 95 -17.07 -3.95 1.30
N LEU A 96 -17.05 -3.00 0.37
CA LEU A 96 -17.44 -1.62 0.64
C LEU A 96 -18.97 -1.47 0.58
N ASP A 97 -19.66 -2.22 1.42
CA ASP A 97 -21.10 -2.14 1.61
C ASP A 97 -21.40 -1.35 2.89
N TRP A 98 -21.96 -0.16 2.74
CA TRP A 98 -22.13 0.78 3.84
C TRP A 98 -23.14 0.29 4.89
N ASP A 99 -24.06 -0.59 4.50
CA ASP A 99 -25.11 -1.09 5.39
C ASP A 99 -24.61 -2.23 6.30
N VAL A 100 -23.45 -2.80 6.00
CA VAL A 100 -22.78 -3.80 6.84
C VAL A 100 -22.03 -3.09 7.97
N GLU A 101 -21.99 -3.69 9.16
CA GLU A 101 -21.21 -3.16 10.28
C GLU A 101 -19.70 -3.17 10.00
N SER A 102 -18.95 -2.19 10.52
CA SER A 102 -17.50 -2.14 10.37
C SER A 102 -16.84 -3.28 11.14
N LYS A 103 -15.94 -4.01 10.46
CA LYS A 103 -15.22 -5.16 11.02
C LYS A 103 -13.73 -4.88 11.02
N LEU A 104 -13.03 -5.46 12.00
CA LEU A 104 -11.58 -5.48 12.03
C LEU A 104 -11.06 -6.28 10.84
N GLU A 105 -10.11 -5.70 10.11
CA GLU A 105 -9.40 -6.38 9.06
C GLU A 105 -8.29 -7.25 9.66
N THR A 106 -8.23 -8.52 9.25
CA THR A 106 -7.10 -9.39 9.57
C THR A 106 -5.99 -9.17 8.54
N PRO A 107 -4.78 -8.73 8.96
CA PRO A 107 -3.65 -8.57 8.04
C PRO A 107 -3.31 -9.91 7.38
N ARG A 108 -2.94 -9.87 6.09
CA ARG A 108 -2.54 -11.05 5.33
C ARG A 108 -1.27 -11.72 5.86
N TRP A 109 -0.42 -10.95 6.53
CA TRP A 109 0.94 -11.36 6.88
C TRP A 109 1.17 -11.26 8.39
N PRO A 110 0.41 -12.03 9.20
CA PRO A 110 0.39 -11.89 10.66
C PRO A 110 1.75 -12.20 11.31
N ASN A 111 2.60 -12.98 10.65
CA ASN A 111 3.90 -13.41 11.17
C ASN A 111 5.05 -12.47 10.77
N THR A 112 4.75 -11.30 10.20
CA THR A 112 5.77 -10.30 9.89
C THR A 112 6.39 -9.78 11.18
N SER A 113 7.72 -9.80 11.26
CA SER A 113 8.48 -9.34 12.42
C SER A 113 8.14 -7.92 12.80
N THR A 114 7.70 -7.71 14.05
CA THR A 114 7.40 -6.38 14.60
C THR A 114 8.61 -5.44 14.49
N LYS A 115 9.82 -5.97 14.65
CA LYS A 115 11.06 -5.20 14.51
C LYS A 115 11.25 -4.68 13.09
N LEU A 116 11.09 -5.55 12.08
CA LEU A 116 11.21 -5.16 10.67
C LEU A 116 10.09 -4.18 10.29
N TRP A 117 8.89 -4.39 10.84
CA TRP A 117 7.77 -3.50 10.63
C TRP A 117 8.04 -2.08 11.16
N GLN A 118 8.55 -1.96 12.39
CA GLN A 118 8.92 -0.66 12.96
C GLN A 118 10.05 0.00 12.15
N GLN A 119 11.06 -0.76 11.73
CA GLN A 119 12.13 -0.23 10.87
C GLN A 119 11.58 0.32 9.54
N PHE A 120 10.59 -0.34 8.95
CA PHE A 120 9.91 0.15 7.77
C PHE A 120 9.13 1.45 8.06
N LEU A 121 8.39 1.49 9.17
CA LEU A 121 7.64 2.68 9.58
C LEU A 121 8.57 3.89 9.77
N ASP A 122 9.66 3.74 10.53
CA ASP A 122 10.66 4.79 10.74
C ASP A 122 11.32 5.25 9.42
N ALA A 123 11.58 4.29 8.53
CA ALA A 123 12.12 4.57 7.20
C ALA A 123 11.17 5.39 6.32
N VAL A 124 9.86 5.27 6.53
CA VAL A 124 8.82 6.08 5.90
C VAL A 124 8.70 7.45 6.59
N GLU A 125 8.89 7.53 7.90
CA GLU A 125 8.76 8.78 8.65
C GLU A 125 9.82 9.83 8.32
N THR A 126 11.07 9.37 8.14
CA THR A 126 12.27 10.19 7.91
C THR A 126 12.30 10.93 6.56
N ILE A 127 11.44 10.58 5.61
CA ILE A 127 11.50 11.12 4.24
C ILE A 127 10.53 12.30 4.09
N ARG A 128 11.07 13.51 3.89
CA ARG A 128 10.28 14.69 3.52
C ARG A 128 9.55 14.44 2.19
N GLY A 129 8.25 14.69 2.15
CA GLY A 129 7.41 14.48 0.95
C GLY A 129 6.82 13.06 0.80
N VAL A 130 6.94 12.20 1.81
CA VAL A 130 6.07 11.01 1.89
C VAL A 130 4.61 11.45 1.95
N SER A 131 3.75 10.78 1.19
CA SER A 131 2.32 11.06 1.23
C SER A 131 1.83 10.88 2.66
N GLU A 132 1.38 11.96 3.30
CA GLU A 132 0.68 11.95 4.61
C GLU A 132 -0.30 10.77 4.76
N PRO A 133 -1.02 10.34 3.70
CA PRO A 133 -1.83 9.12 3.75
C PRO A 133 -1.12 7.87 4.27
N LEU A 134 0.16 7.61 3.94
CA LEU A 134 0.85 6.41 4.42
C LEU A 134 1.13 6.48 5.92
N LYS A 135 1.55 7.64 6.42
CA LYS A 135 1.77 7.86 7.87
C LYS A 135 0.47 7.71 8.66
N ALA A 136 -0.65 8.09 8.05
CA ALA A 136 -1.97 7.92 8.64
C ALA A 136 -2.45 6.47 8.63
N GLN A 137 -2.15 5.69 7.58
CA GLN A 137 -2.73 4.36 7.38
C GLN A 137 -1.86 3.20 7.90
N LEU A 138 -0.53 3.28 7.82
CA LEU A 138 0.35 2.18 8.24
C LEU A 138 0.17 1.77 9.71
N PRO A 139 0.04 2.72 10.67
CA PRO A 139 -0.13 2.36 12.09
C PRO A 139 -1.38 1.52 12.39
N LEU A 140 -2.40 1.58 11.53
CA LEU A 140 -3.62 0.75 11.67
C LEU A 140 -3.35 -0.76 11.61
N TYR A 141 -2.23 -1.16 10.99
CA TYR A 141 -1.91 -2.55 10.70
C TYR A 141 -0.68 -3.03 11.47
N HIS A 142 -0.28 -2.31 12.52
CA HIS A 142 0.82 -2.77 13.36
C HIS A 142 0.43 -4.07 14.08
N PRO A 143 1.25 -5.14 14.01
CA PRO A 143 0.87 -6.47 14.47
C PRO A 143 0.57 -6.51 15.97
N GLU A 144 1.39 -5.82 16.79
CA GLU A 144 1.19 -5.80 18.25
C GLU A 144 0.34 -4.65 18.78
N LYS A 145 0.39 -3.48 18.12
CA LYS A 145 -0.20 -2.24 18.61
C LYS A 145 -0.84 -1.44 17.48
N PRO A 146 -1.96 -1.90 16.90
CA PRO A 146 -2.72 -1.13 15.93
C PRO A 146 -3.12 0.24 16.53
N ASP A 147 -2.85 1.32 15.80
CA ASP A 147 -3.17 2.68 16.23
C ASP A 147 -4.07 3.41 15.21
N PRO A 148 -5.35 3.66 15.55
CA PRO A 148 -6.26 4.41 14.70
C PRO A 148 -6.09 5.93 14.76
N MET A 149 -5.35 6.46 15.74
CA MET A 149 -5.29 7.91 15.98
C MET A 149 -4.64 8.70 14.83
N PRO A 150 -3.55 8.24 14.17
CA PRO A 150 -2.99 8.92 13.01
C PRO A 150 -3.99 9.02 11.85
N TYR A 151 -4.79 7.96 11.63
CA TYR A 151 -5.82 7.94 10.60
C TYR A 151 -6.96 8.91 10.92
N LEU A 152 -7.44 8.90 12.17
CA LEU A 152 -8.47 9.82 12.64
C LEU A 152 -8.04 11.27 12.50
N LYS A 153 -6.83 11.63 12.98
CA LYS A 153 -6.27 12.98 12.87
C LYS A 153 -6.16 13.43 11.41
N HIS A 154 -5.72 12.55 10.52
CA HIS A 154 -5.65 12.87 9.09
C HIS A 154 -7.05 13.06 8.49
N SER A 155 -8.02 12.23 8.87
CA SER A 155 -9.41 12.37 8.44
C SER A 155 -10.03 13.70 8.91
N GLN A 156 -9.76 14.11 10.16
CA GLN A 156 -10.18 15.42 10.68
C GLN A 156 -9.51 16.58 9.94
N HIS A 157 -8.24 16.43 9.54
CA HIS A 157 -7.58 17.41 8.67
C HIS A 157 -8.26 17.49 7.29
N LEU A 158 -8.59 16.34 6.67
CA LEU A 158 -9.31 16.31 5.39
C LEU A 158 -10.69 16.96 5.48
N ALA A 159 -11.44 16.72 6.56
CA ALA A 159 -12.74 17.35 6.80
C ALA A 159 -12.66 18.89 6.84
N LYS A 160 -11.56 19.44 7.36
CA LYS A 160 -11.29 20.89 7.38
C LYS A 160 -10.83 21.45 6.03
N ASN A 161 -10.55 20.59 5.04
CA ASN A 161 -10.01 20.97 3.73
C ASN A 161 -10.86 20.44 2.56
N PRO A 162 -12.06 20.99 2.30
CA PRO A 162 -13.00 20.46 1.31
C PRO A 162 -12.42 20.33 -0.12
N LYS A 163 -11.56 21.26 -0.54
CA LYS A 163 -10.89 21.21 -1.85
C LYS A 163 -10.02 19.96 -2.04
N ILE A 164 -9.42 19.45 -0.96
CA ILE A 164 -8.64 18.20 -1.00
C ILE A 164 -9.60 17.03 -1.15
N VAL A 165 -10.68 17.01 -0.37
CA VAL A 165 -11.72 15.97 -0.40
C VAL A 165 -12.35 15.85 -1.80
N GLU A 166 -12.72 16.97 -2.43
CA GLU A 166 -13.28 16.99 -3.79
C GLU A 166 -12.37 16.35 -4.84
N LYS A 167 -11.05 16.53 -4.70
CA LYS A 167 -10.06 15.87 -5.57
C LYS A 167 -9.88 14.40 -5.20
N MET A 168 -9.98 14.06 -3.92
CA MET A 168 -9.78 12.72 -3.39
C MET A 168 -10.91 11.76 -3.81
N VAL A 169 -12.17 12.19 -3.69
CA VAL A 169 -13.35 11.36 -4.02
C VAL A 169 -13.43 10.97 -5.50
N LYS A 170 -12.73 11.72 -6.37
CA LYS A 170 -12.64 11.45 -7.81
C LYS A 170 -11.58 10.39 -8.18
N LYS A 171 -10.72 9.98 -7.23
CA LYS A 171 -9.60 9.08 -7.46
C LYS A 171 -9.93 7.65 -7.04
N PRO A 172 -9.44 6.61 -7.75
CA PRO A 172 -9.61 5.22 -7.33
C PRO A 172 -9.04 4.89 -5.93
N SER A 173 -8.10 5.70 -5.44
CA SER A 173 -7.53 5.55 -4.10
C SER A 173 -8.51 5.84 -2.96
N ILE A 174 -9.70 6.40 -3.24
CA ILE A 174 -10.73 6.63 -2.22
C ILE A 174 -11.32 5.32 -1.69
N THR A 175 -11.48 4.31 -2.54
CA THR A 175 -12.01 2.99 -2.17
C THR A 175 -11.17 2.33 -1.07
N PRO A 176 -9.83 2.13 -1.23
CA PRO A 176 -9.01 1.58 -0.17
C PRO A 176 -8.87 2.53 1.03
N TRP A 177 -8.98 3.84 0.84
CA TRP A 177 -9.02 4.79 1.96
C TRP A 177 -10.24 4.51 2.86
N ILE A 178 -11.44 4.42 2.28
CA ILE A 178 -12.67 4.17 3.03
C ILE A 178 -12.64 2.81 3.72
N ALA A 179 -12.18 1.76 3.02
CA ALA A 179 -12.05 0.41 3.61
C ALA A 179 -11.19 0.43 4.88
N ARG A 180 -10.02 1.05 4.81
CA ARG A 180 -9.12 1.26 5.97
C ARG A 180 -9.75 2.11 7.07
N GLY A 181 -10.58 3.08 6.69
CA GLY A 181 -11.32 3.89 7.65
C GLY A 181 -12.33 3.08 8.45
N ARG A 182 -12.94 2.06 7.85
CA ARG A 182 -13.85 1.14 8.56
C ARG A 182 -13.10 0.25 9.55
N HIS A 183 -11.91 -0.22 9.17
CA HIS A 183 -11.01 -0.89 10.12
C HIS A 183 -10.62 0.04 11.27
N ALA A 184 -10.28 1.29 10.98
CA ALA A 184 -9.96 2.31 11.99
C ALA A 184 -11.16 2.59 12.92
N GLU A 185 -12.38 2.69 12.39
CA GLU A 185 -13.61 2.82 13.17
C GLU A 185 -13.77 1.64 14.15
N ALA A 186 -13.62 0.40 13.65
CA ALA A 186 -13.74 -0.79 14.49
C ALA A 186 -12.67 -0.83 15.60
N LEU A 187 -11.44 -0.40 15.29
CA LEU A 187 -10.38 -0.26 16.30
C LEU A 187 -10.72 0.80 17.37
N LEU A 188 -11.28 1.95 16.98
CA LEU A 188 -11.68 2.99 17.93
C LEU A 188 -12.76 2.49 18.89
N ARG A 189 -13.77 1.76 18.39
CA ARG A 189 -14.80 1.15 19.24
C ARG A 189 -14.21 0.10 20.18
N LEU A 190 -13.33 -0.77 19.67
CA LEU A 190 -12.63 -1.75 20.50
C LEU A 190 -11.81 -1.10 21.63
N GLN A 191 -11.26 0.09 21.37
CA GLN A 191 -10.51 0.90 22.33
C GLN A 191 -11.40 1.78 23.24
N GLY A 192 -12.73 1.69 23.14
CA GLY A 192 -13.69 2.45 23.94
C GLY A 192 -13.85 3.92 23.52
N GLN A 193 -13.40 4.30 22.32
CA GLN A 193 -13.47 5.67 21.80
C GLN A 193 -14.72 5.89 20.92
N GLU A 194 -15.90 5.66 21.49
CA GLU A 194 -17.17 5.65 20.73
C GLU A 194 -17.46 6.98 19.99
N LYS A 195 -17.21 8.13 20.63
CA LYS A 195 -17.44 9.44 20.00
C LYS A 195 -16.58 9.66 18.77
N ASP A 196 -15.32 9.24 18.83
CA ASP A 196 -14.39 9.36 17.71
C ASP A 196 -14.73 8.34 16.61
N ALA A 197 -15.16 7.14 16.97
CA ALA A 197 -15.66 6.14 16.04
C ALA A 197 -16.91 6.64 15.29
N ASP A 198 -17.89 7.22 16.00
CA ASP A 198 -19.11 7.76 15.41
C ASP A 198 -18.83 8.92 14.47
N TRP A 199 -17.95 9.84 14.86
CA TRP A 199 -17.50 10.92 13.98
C TRP A 199 -16.83 10.37 12.71
N LEU A 200 -15.93 9.40 12.88
CA LEU A 200 -15.20 8.80 11.76
C LEU A 200 -16.16 8.09 10.80
N LYS A 201 -17.12 7.33 11.33
CA LYS A 201 -18.18 6.66 10.55
C LYS A 201 -18.94 7.68 9.70
N GLN A 202 -19.40 8.78 10.27
CA GLN A 202 -20.13 9.83 9.55
C GLN A 202 -19.29 10.44 8.42
N PHE A 203 -18.03 10.77 8.71
CA PHE A 203 -17.13 11.34 7.71
C PHE A 203 -16.86 10.36 6.55
N LEU A 204 -16.64 9.09 6.86
CA LEU A 204 -16.44 8.04 5.86
C LEU A 204 -17.70 7.80 5.02
N GLN A 205 -18.90 7.92 5.61
CA GLN A 205 -20.18 7.82 4.89
C GLN A 205 -20.29 8.92 3.84
N GLU A 206 -19.94 10.15 4.23
CA GLU A 206 -19.93 11.29 3.33
C GLU A 206 -18.98 11.06 2.14
N LEU A 207 -17.78 10.55 2.40
CA LEU A 207 -16.82 10.18 1.36
C LEU A 207 -17.34 9.06 0.46
N TYR A 208 -18.00 8.05 1.03
CA TYR A 208 -18.58 6.93 0.31
C TYR A 208 -19.66 7.38 -0.68
N THR A 209 -20.56 8.26 -0.24
CA THR A 209 -21.62 8.84 -1.05
C THR A 209 -21.03 9.73 -2.15
N LYS A 210 -20.12 10.66 -1.80
CA LYS A 210 -19.49 11.57 -2.78
C LYS A 210 -18.63 10.86 -3.83
N SER A 211 -18.09 9.68 -3.50
CA SER A 211 -17.23 8.90 -4.42
C SER A 211 -18.00 7.91 -5.31
N GLU A 212 -19.32 7.83 -5.19
CA GLU A 212 -20.14 6.88 -5.96
C GLU A 212 -19.87 6.92 -7.48
N PRO A 213 -19.80 8.09 -8.16
CA PRO A 213 -19.53 8.11 -9.60
C PRO A 213 -18.19 7.47 -9.97
N SER A 214 -17.16 7.68 -9.14
CA SER A 214 -15.84 7.10 -9.35
C SER A 214 -15.81 5.60 -9.09
N ARG A 215 -16.55 5.13 -8.07
CA ARG A 215 -16.67 3.70 -7.75
C ARG A 215 -17.44 2.93 -8.83
N ARG A 216 -18.54 3.50 -9.37
CA ARG A 216 -19.29 2.91 -10.49
C ARG A 216 -18.40 2.73 -11.73
N LYS A 217 -17.67 3.79 -12.11
CA LYS A 217 -16.72 3.74 -13.22
C LYS A 217 -15.60 2.71 -13.02
N GLU A 218 -15.15 2.52 -11.78
CA GLU A 218 -14.16 1.48 -11.46
C GLU A 218 -14.74 0.07 -11.60
N ALA A 219 -15.98 -0.14 -11.14
CA ALA A 219 -16.69 -1.41 -11.27
C ALA A 219 -16.91 -1.80 -12.74
N GLU A 220 -17.39 -0.87 -13.56
CA GLU A 220 -17.55 -1.05 -15.02
C GLU A 220 -16.22 -1.46 -15.67
N ARG A 221 -15.14 -0.75 -15.36
CA ARG A 221 -13.79 -1.08 -15.88
C ARG A 221 -13.33 -2.48 -15.47
N LYS A 222 -13.65 -2.93 -14.26
CA LYS A 222 -13.32 -4.29 -13.80
C LYS A 222 -14.13 -5.34 -14.55
N ILE A 223 -15.42 -5.08 -14.78
CA ILE A 223 -16.31 -5.96 -15.56
C ILE A 223 -15.79 -6.08 -17.01
N SER A 224 -15.58 -4.95 -17.71
CA SER A 224 -15.08 -4.96 -19.08
C SER A 224 -13.67 -5.55 -19.23
N ARG A 225 -12.87 -5.55 -18.16
CA ARG A 225 -11.56 -6.24 -18.16
C ARG A 225 -11.72 -7.74 -17.96
N ARG A 226 -12.63 -8.17 -17.10
CA ARG A 226 -12.96 -9.59 -16.90
C ARG A 226 -13.53 -10.21 -18.16
N GLU A 227 -14.46 -9.52 -18.83
CA GLU A 227 -15.04 -9.96 -20.10
C GLU A 227 -13.97 -10.10 -21.20
N ARG A 228 -13.10 -9.09 -21.36
CA ARG A 228 -11.97 -9.17 -22.29
C ARG A 228 -11.02 -10.33 -21.98
N ASN A 229 -10.71 -10.55 -20.71
CA ASN A 229 -9.81 -11.63 -20.31
C ASN A 229 -10.47 -13.03 -20.37
N GLY A 230 -11.79 -13.11 -20.22
CA GLY A 230 -12.58 -14.34 -20.39
C GLY A 230 -12.66 -14.76 -21.85
N LEU A 231 -12.82 -13.81 -22.77
CA LEU A 231 -12.80 -14.06 -24.22
C LEU A 231 -11.43 -14.54 -24.74
N THR A 232 -10.33 -14.19 -24.06
CA THR A 232 -8.98 -14.70 -24.39
C THR A 232 -8.66 -16.07 -23.80
N GLY A 233 -9.55 -16.64 -22.97
CA GLY A 233 -9.35 -17.95 -22.32
C GLY A 233 -9.92 -19.14 -23.08
N GLU A 234 -10.69 -18.93 -24.15
CA GLU A 234 -11.30 -19.99 -24.98
C GLU A 234 -10.55 -20.24 -26.29
N GLN A 235 -9.35 -19.67 -26.47
CA GLN A 235 -8.46 -19.95 -27.60
C GLN A 235 -7.03 -20.22 -27.11
N GLY A 236 -6.81 -21.39 -26.52
CA GLY A 236 -5.49 -21.88 -26.08
C GLY A 236 -5.50 -23.36 -25.81
#